data_AF-A0A9E4G240-F1
#
_entry.id   AF-A0A9E4G240-F1
#
_cell.length_a   1.000
_cell.length_b   1.000
_cell.length_c   1.000
_cell.angle_alpha   90.00
_cell.angle_beta   90.00
_cell.angle_gamma   90.00
#
_symmetry.space_group_name_H-M   'P 1'
#
loop_
_entity.id
_entity.type
_entity.pdbx_description
1 polymer ?
#
loop_
_entity_poly.entity_id
_entity_poly.type
_entity_poly.pdbx_seq_one_letter_code
_entity_poly.pdbx_strand_id
1 'polypeptide(L)'
;MAPIHASEAYHLDPAASLEQPGSAPYVHTRAWREDLDRAIAAVEAARREADLLVLAMHWGVPPFWRSRFQDGLADYQIEVGQALIDAGVDVIVGHHPHSLGEVEVYRGKPIFYSLGNFVFHHNRGPVRDTPVSRNAPYGVSVDRRNRNWSETVIVLADIAADGAVSFSLQPALLDAVGNPQLLAGDEARALIKRLDEMSPNASIVYRDGLGYLQLD
;
A
#
# COMPACT_ATOMS: atom_id res chain seq x y z
N MET A 1 -18.19 -6.18 0.31
CA MET A 1 -18.13 -5.51 1.62
C MET A 1 -18.57 -4.07 1.47
N ALA A 2 -19.18 -3.50 2.50
CA ALA A 2 -19.45 -2.06 2.60
C ALA A 2 -18.13 -1.28 2.79
N PRO A 3 -18.08 0.03 2.46
CA PRO A 3 -16.88 0.85 2.75
C PRO A 3 -16.57 0.85 4.25
N ILE A 4 -15.27 0.92 4.57
CA ILE A 4 -14.77 1.20 5.92
C ILE A 4 -14.44 2.68 5.98
N HIS A 5 -15.19 3.45 6.78
CA HIS A 5 -14.86 4.84 7.03
C HIS A 5 -13.70 4.94 8.03
N ALA A 6 -12.96 6.04 7.96
CA ALA A 6 -11.90 6.38 8.91
C ALA A 6 -12.10 7.80 9.44
N SER A 7 -11.81 8.00 10.72
CA SER A 7 -11.68 9.32 11.34
C SER A 7 -10.24 9.77 11.33
N GLU A 8 -10.01 11.09 11.26
CA GLU A 8 -8.70 11.71 11.39
C GLU A 8 -8.65 12.66 12.59
N ALA A 9 -7.49 12.76 13.23
CA ALA A 9 -7.19 13.72 14.29
C ALA A 9 -5.81 14.32 14.07
N TYR A 10 -5.69 15.63 14.28
CA TYR A 10 -4.45 16.37 14.06
C TYR A 10 -3.74 16.61 15.39
N HIS A 11 -2.50 16.15 15.49
CA HIS A 11 -1.62 16.42 16.61
C HIS A 11 -0.60 17.48 16.20
N LEU A 12 -0.65 18.62 16.88
CA LEU A 12 0.31 19.71 16.73
C LEU A 12 1.40 19.58 17.79
N ASP A 13 2.66 19.57 17.37
CA ASP A 13 3.78 19.73 18.30
C ASP A 13 3.79 21.18 18.83
N PRO A 14 3.60 21.39 20.14
CA PRO A 14 3.53 22.73 20.72
C PRO A 14 4.87 23.47 20.63
N ALA A 15 6.00 22.78 20.73
CA ALA A 15 7.32 23.41 20.63
C ALA A 15 7.59 23.84 19.19
N ALA A 16 7.39 22.94 18.22
CA ALA A 16 7.53 23.29 16.80
C ALA A 16 6.55 24.38 16.37
N SER A 17 5.33 24.41 16.92
CA SER A 17 4.35 25.46 16.59
C SER A 17 4.72 26.84 17.13
N LEU A 18 5.43 26.91 18.27
CA LEU A 18 5.92 28.18 18.84
C LEU A 18 7.13 28.71 18.06
N GLU A 19 8.07 27.85 17.68
CA GLU A 19 9.27 28.24 16.95
C GLU A 19 9.03 28.42 15.43
N GLN A 20 8.16 27.59 14.87
CA GLN A 20 7.85 27.50 13.44
C GLN A 20 6.33 27.47 13.21
N PRO A 21 5.62 28.59 13.44
CA PRO A 21 4.18 28.65 13.21
C PRO A 21 3.84 28.31 11.75
N GLY A 22 2.84 27.45 11.56
CA GLY A 22 2.46 26.92 10.25
C GLY A 22 3.06 25.55 9.90
N SER A 23 3.83 24.93 10.80
CA SER A 23 4.30 23.54 10.68
C SER A 23 3.13 22.57 10.47
N ALA A 24 3.34 21.56 9.62
CA ALA A 24 2.31 20.55 9.33
C ALA A 24 2.05 19.66 10.56
N PRO A 25 0.78 19.30 10.87
CA PRO A 25 0.46 18.40 11.97
C PRO A 25 0.89 16.96 11.67
N TYR A 26 1.02 16.17 12.74
CA TYR A 26 0.94 14.72 12.63
C TYR A 26 -0.54 14.31 12.50
N VAL A 27 -0.86 13.34 11.63
CA VAL A 27 -2.23 12.94 11.35
C VAL A 27 -2.47 11.52 11.88
N HIS A 28 -3.22 11.44 12.98
CA HIS A 28 -3.69 10.17 13.50
C HIS A 28 -4.96 9.74 12.76
N THR A 29 -5.07 8.46 12.44
CA THR A 29 -6.27 7.93 11.78
C THR A 29 -6.76 6.67 12.46
N ARG A 30 -8.07 6.41 12.41
CA ARG A 30 -8.66 5.18 12.98
C ARG A 30 -9.85 4.76 12.16
N ALA A 31 -10.02 3.46 11.98
CA ALA A 31 -11.22 2.93 11.34
C ALA A 31 -12.45 3.13 12.23
N TRP A 32 -13.61 3.33 11.62
CA TRP A 32 -14.88 3.31 12.35
C TRP A 32 -15.16 1.88 12.79
N ARG A 33 -15.37 1.70 14.09
CA ARG A 33 -15.44 0.37 14.71
C ARG A 33 -16.57 -0.46 14.11
N GLU A 34 -17.74 0.14 13.94
CA GLU A 34 -18.93 -0.53 13.39
C GLU A 34 -18.72 -0.97 11.94
N ASP A 35 -17.89 -0.26 11.18
CA ASP A 35 -17.58 -0.63 9.80
C ASP A 35 -16.56 -1.75 9.74
N LEU A 36 -15.54 -1.68 10.58
CA LEU A 36 -14.54 -2.73 10.71
C LEU A 36 -15.18 -4.04 11.20
N ASP A 37 -16.07 -3.99 12.18
CA ASP A 37 -16.78 -5.16 12.68
C ASP A 37 -17.64 -5.82 11.59
N ARG A 38 -18.28 -5.03 10.72
CA ARG A 38 -19.02 -5.58 9.56
C ARG A 38 -18.08 -6.21 8.53
N ALA A 39 -16.90 -5.62 8.30
CA ALA A 39 -15.90 -6.20 7.40
C ALA A 39 -15.36 -7.52 7.95
N ILE A 40 -15.05 -7.57 9.25
CA ILE A 40 -14.63 -8.79 9.98
C ILE A 40 -15.69 -9.89 9.82
N ALA A 41 -16.96 -9.60 10.13
CA ALA A 41 -18.04 -10.58 10.00
C ALA A 41 -18.17 -11.14 8.56
N ALA A 42 -17.93 -10.30 7.55
CA ALA A 42 -17.94 -10.73 6.16
C ALA A 42 -16.72 -11.60 5.80
N VAL A 43 -15.54 -11.31 6.34
CA VAL A 43 -14.34 -12.18 6.22
C VAL A 43 -14.61 -13.53 6.87
N GLU A 44 -15.11 -13.55 8.11
CA GLU A 44 -15.39 -14.78 8.85
C GLU A 44 -16.44 -15.67 8.15
N ALA A 45 -17.39 -15.06 7.44
CA ALA A 45 -18.32 -15.79 6.58
C ALA A 45 -17.60 -16.39 5.36
N ALA A 46 -16.80 -15.60 4.64
CA ALA A 46 -16.07 -16.08 3.46
C ALA A 46 -15.03 -17.16 3.79
N ARG A 47 -14.35 -17.06 4.93
CA ARG A 47 -13.33 -18.03 5.38
C ARG A 47 -13.90 -19.44 5.58
N ARG A 48 -15.19 -19.57 5.91
CA ARG A 48 -15.87 -20.86 6.05
C ARG A 48 -16.05 -21.60 4.72
N GLU A 49 -15.93 -20.89 3.60
CA GLU A 49 -16.17 -21.41 2.25
C GLU A 49 -14.89 -21.48 1.41
N ALA A 50 -13.74 -21.11 1.97
CA ALA A 50 -12.48 -20.99 1.25
C ALA A 50 -11.35 -21.74 1.95
N ASP A 51 -10.51 -22.42 1.17
CA ASP A 51 -9.23 -22.98 1.64
C ASP A 51 -8.17 -21.88 1.75
N LEU A 52 -8.17 -20.95 0.79
CA LEU A 52 -7.34 -19.75 0.73
C LEU A 52 -8.21 -18.52 0.48
N LEU A 53 -8.13 -17.53 1.35
CA LEU A 53 -8.87 -16.27 1.26
C LEU A 53 -7.95 -15.10 0.94
N VAL A 54 -8.04 -14.60 -0.30
CA VAL A 54 -7.33 -13.41 -0.77
C VAL A 54 -8.26 -12.21 -0.77
N LEU A 55 -7.86 -11.11 -0.13
CA LEU A 55 -8.63 -9.88 -0.09
C LEU A 55 -7.97 -8.79 -0.95
N ALA A 56 -8.67 -8.32 -1.99
CA ALA A 56 -8.28 -7.13 -2.74
C ALA A 56 -8.89 -5.88 -2.09
N MET A 57 -8.05 -4.88 -1.76
CA MET A 57 -8.47 -3.71 -0.98
C MET A 57 -8.05 -2.39 -1.63
N HIS A 58 -9.01 -1.50 -1.85
CA HIS A 58 -8.80 -0.15 -2.37
C HIS A 58 -8.74 0.85 -1.19
N TRP A 59 -7.55 1.25 -0.76
CA TRP A 59 -7.36 1.98 0.50
C TRP A 59 -6.04 2.75 0.57
N GLY A 60 -5.79 3.41 1.69
CA GLY A 60 -4.53 4.06 1.97
C GLY A 60 -4.44 5.47 1.41
N VAL A 61 -3.32 6.12 1.68
CA VAL A 61 -3.10 7.52 1.33
C VAL A 61 -1.89 7.60 0.39
N PRO A 62 -2.02 8.19 -0.82
CA PRO A 62 -0.87 8.38 -1.67
C PRO A 62 0.24 9.18 -0.94
N PRO A 63 1.54 8.81 -1.10
CA PRO A 63 2.63 9.37 -0.29
C PRO A 63 2.74 10.90 -0.29
N PHE A 64 2.35 11.55 -1.39
CA PHE A 64 2.39 13.00 -1.57
C PHE A 64 1.22 13.74 -0.91
N TRP A 65 0.24 13.01 -0.37
CA TRP A 65 -0.84 13.55 0.45
C TRP A 65 -0.64 13.31 1.95
N ARG A 66 0.36 12.50 2.32
CA ARG A 66 0.71 12.27 3.73
C ARG A 66 1.45 13.49 4.28
N SER A 67 1.31 13.71 5.58
CA SER A 67 2.12 14.71 6.29
C SER A 67 3.60 14.38 6.12
N ARG A 68 4.43 15.39 5.84
CA ARG A 68 5.88 15.20 5.66
C ARG A 68 6.61 14.78 6.94
N PHE A 69 5.96 14.90 8.10
CA PHE A 69 6.47 14.47 9.39
C PHE A 69 5.94 13.09 9.81
N GLN A 70 5.15 12.46 8.94
CA GLN A 70 4.59 11.14 9.16
C GLN A 70 5.15 10.21 8.09
N ASP A 71 6.25 9.57 8.44
CA ASP A 71 6.76 8.42 7.71
C ASP A 71 5.84 7.22 7.96
N GLY A 72 5.81 6.28 7.02
CA GLY A 72 5.03 5.06 7.19
C GLY A 72 3.55 5.17 6.74
N LEU A 73 2.84 4.06 6.87
CA LEU A 73 1.41 3.93 6.57
C LEU A 73 0.51 4.81 7.46
N ALA A 74 -0.71 5.08 6.99
CA ALA A 74 -1.72 5.68 7.87
C ALA A 74 -2.16 4.64 8.92
N ASP A 75 -2.31 5.07 10.18
CA ASP A 75 -2.67 4.23 11.32
C ASP A 75 -3.85 3.27 11.02
N TYR A 76 -4.92 3.76 10.36
CA TYR A 76 -6.09 2.93 10.04
C TYR A 76 -5.75 1.77 9.09
N GLN A 77 -4.75 1.91 8.22
CA GLN A 77 -4.36 0.85 7.30
C GLN A 77 -3.82 -0.35 8.10
N ILE A 78 -2.97 -0.09 9.09
CA ILE A 78 -2.40 -1.12 9.95
C ILE A 78 -3.51 -1.77 10.79
N GLU A 79 -4.35 -0.96 11.43
CA GLU A 79 -5.50 -1.43 12.21
C GLU A 79 -6.40 -2.37 11.41
N VAL A 80 -6.83 -1.93 10.22
CA VAL A 80 -7.75 -2.69 9.37
C VAL A 80 -7.06 -3.92 8.78
N GLY A 81 -5.81 -3.80 8.32
CA GLY A 81 -5.07 -4.91 7.73
C GLY A 81 -4.90 -6.07 8.71
N GLN A 82 -4.39 -5.78 9.91
CA GLN A 82 -4.17 -6.79 10.94
C GLN A 82 -5.49 -7.42 11.41
N ALA A 83 -6.53 -6.62 11.62
CA ALA A 83 -7.85 -7.13 12.04
C ALA A 83 -8.48 -8.07 11.00
N LEU A 84 -8.29 -7.81 9.70
CA LEU A 84 -8.81 -8.68 8.64
C LEU A 84 -7.99 -9.97 8.48
N ILE A 85 -6.68 -9.93 8.72
CA ILE A 85 -5.86 -11.15 8.84
C ILE A 85 -6.34 -11.98 10.04
N ASP A 86 -6.55 -11.36 11.20
CA ASP A 86 -7.07 -12.03 12.40
C ASP A 86 -8.44 -12.68 12.17
N ALA A 87 -9.29 -12.05 11.36
CA ALA A 87 -10.61 -12.59 10.97
C ALA A 87 -10.54 -13.77 10.00
N GLY A 88 -9.38 -14.04 9.38
CA GLY A 88 -9.15 -15.23 8.57
C GLY A 88 -8.72 -14.97 7.12
N VAL A 89 -8.41 -13.74 6.71
CA VAL A 89 -7.75 -13.48 5.42
C VAL A 89 -6.35 -14.11 5.44
N ASP A 90 -5.91 -14.67 4.32
CA ASP A 90 -4.57 -15.25 4.17
C ASP A 90 -3.59 -14.31 3.46
N VAL A 91 -4.10 -13.46 2.56
CA VAL A 91 -3.31 -12.44 1.85
C VAL A 91 -4.16 -11.21 1.61
N ILE A 92 -3.62 -10.02 1.91
CA ILE A 92 -4.24 -8.74 1.52
C ILE A 92 -3.45 -8.11 0.37
N VAL A 93 -4.15 -7.77 -0.71
CA VAL A 93 -3.60 -7.10 -1.89
C VAL A 93 -4.20 -5.70 -2.00
N GLY A 94 -3.44 -4.72 -1.52
CA GLY A 94 -3.79 -3.31 -1.52
C GLY A 94 -3.49 -2.60 -2.84
N HIS A 95 -4.32 -1.61 -3.15
CA HIS A 95 -4.15 -0.64 -4.22
C HIS A 95 -4.88 0.67 -3.84
N HIS A 96 -4.82 1.69 -4.72
CA HIS A 96 -5.30 3.10 -4.57
C HIS A 96 -4.17 4.15 -4.45
N PRO A 97 -3.09 3.96 -3.68
CA PRO A 97 -2.05 4.99 -3.52
C PRO A 97 -1.30 5.34 -4.82
N HIS A 98 -1.55 4.60 -5.91
CA HIS A 98 -0.89 4.74 -7.22
C HIS A 98 0.64 4.74 -7.13
N SER A 99 1.16 4.12 -6.09
CA SER A 99 2.57 4.03 -5.75
C SER A 99 2.84 2.72 -5.04
N LEU A 100 4.04 2.18 -5.20
CA LEU A 100 4.46 1.00 -4.45
C LEU A 100 4.51 1.37 -2.95
N GLY A 101 3.78 0.61 -2.14
CA GLY A 101 3.69 0.78 -0.70
C GLY A 101 4.40 -0.34 0.06
N GLU A 102 4.39 -0.20 1.37
CA GLU A 102 5.04 -1.12 2.30
C GLU A 102 4.39 -2.52 2.26
N VAL A 103 5.17 -3.51 2.67
CA VAL A 103 4.72 -4.88 2.91
C VAL A 103 4.83 -5.16 4.39
N GLU A 104 3.85 -5.87 4.93
CA GLU A 104 3.89 -6.40 6.28
C GLU A 104 3.63 -7.90 6.26
N VAL A 105 4.33 -8.66 7.08
CA VAL A 105 4.01 -10.05 7.38
C VAL A 105 3.46 -10.07 8.80
N TYR A 106 2.14 -10.22 8.91
CA TYR A 106 1.44 -10.28 10.18
C TYR A 106 0.95 -11.70 10.42
N ARG A 107 1.45 -12.36 11.48
CA ARG A 107 1.13 -13.76 11.81
C ARG A 107 1.38 -14.73 10.64
N GLY A 108 2.54 -14.59 10.00
CA GLY A 108 2.94 -15.42 8.85
C GLY A 108 2.16 -15.13 7.55
N LYS A 109 1.32 -14.08 7.53
CA LYS A 109 0.44 -13.75 6.40
C LYS A 109 0.76 -12.37 5.85
N PRO A 110 0.92 -12.22 4.51
CA PRO A 110 1.33 -10.97 3.93
C PRO A 110 0.19 -9.97 3.72
N ILE A 111 0.50 -8.70 3.98
CA ILE A 111 -0.29 -7.52 3.68
C ILE A 111 0.53 -6.65 2.74
N PHE A 112 0.15 -6.61 1.46
CA PHE A 112 0.70 -5.68 0.49
C PHE A 112 -0.11 -4.39 0.55
N TYR A 113 0.37 -3.33 1.18
CA TYR A 113 -0.46 -2.13 1.38
C TYR A 113 -0.75 -1.38 0.08
N SER A 114 0.16 -1.44 -0.88
CA SER A 114 -0.10 -1.00 -2.26
C SER A 114 0.90 -1.64 -3.22
N LEU A 115 0.42 -2.30 -4.28
CA LEU A 115 1.29 -2.81 -5.35
C LEU A 115 1.69 -1.76 -6.38
N GLY A 116 1.19 -0.53 -6.27
CA GLY A 116 1.37 0.50 -7.29
C GLY A 116 0.47 0.25 -8.51
N ASN A 117 0.95 0.63 -9.69
CA ASN A 117 0.19 0.57 -10.93
C ASN A 117 0.72 -0.54 -11.84
N PHE A 118 -0.11 -1.50 -12.22
CA PHE A 118 0.28 -2.55 -13.19
C PHE A 118 0.12 -2.09 -14.64
N VAL A 119 -0.98 -1.41 -14.96
CA VAL A 119 -1.24 -0.77 -16.26
C VAL A 119 -1.93 0.55 -15.97
N PHE A 120 -1.41 1.66 -16.50
CA PHE A 120 -1.97 2.98 -16.18
C PHE A 120 -1.91 3.97 -17.34
N HIS A 121 -2.91 3.86 -18.22
CA HIS A 121 -3.05 4.71 -19.40
C HIS A 121 -3.85 5.98 -19.04
N HIS A 122 -3.39 6.76 -18.06
CA HIS A 122 -4.04 8.04 -17.78
C HIS A 122 -3.64 9.10 -18.82
N ASN A 123 -4.68 9.72 -19.38
CA ASN A 123 -4.66 10.70 -20.46
C ASN A 123 -3.49 11.69 -20.32
N ARG A 124 -2.85 12.02 -21.45
CA ARG A 124 -1.66 12.91 -21.57
C ARG A 124 -1.98 14.39 -21.33
N GLY A 125 -2.88 14.70 -20.40
CA GLY A 125 -3.25 16.05 -20.03
C GLY A 125 -2.83 16.34 -18.59
N PRO A 126 -2.43 17.58 -18.26
CA PRO A 126 -2.33 17.97 -16.87
C PRO A 126 -3.70 17.74 -16.20
N VAL A 127 -3.71 17.12 -15.02
CA VAL A 127 -4.87 17.12 -14.12
C VAL A 127 -5.01 18.56 -13.59
N ARG A 128 -5.38 19.50 -14.46
CA ARG A 128 -5.47 20.93 -14.14
C ARG A 128 -6.89 21.46 -14.11
N ASP A 129 -7.86 20.70 -14.64
CA ASP A 129 -9.22 21.21 -14.87
C ASP A 129 -10.33 20.38 -14.24
N THR A 130 -10.10 19.92 -13.01
CA THR A 130 -11.24 19.63 -12.12
C THR A 130 -11.48 20.83 -11.21
N PRO A 131 -12.73 21.21 -10.90
CA PRO A 131 -13.02 22.27 -9.93
C PRO A 131 -12.34 22.03 -8.57
N VAL A 132 -12.15 20.75 -8.20
CA VAL A 132 -11.47 20.30 -6.98
C VAL A 132 -9.96 20.65 -6.99
N SER A 133 -9.29 20.55 -8.14
CA SER A 133 -7.84 20.86 -8.25
C SER A 133 -7.53 22.35 -8.31
N ARG A 134 -8.49 23.22 -8.66
CA ARG A 134 -8.26 24.67 -8.80
C ARG A 134 -8.25 25.42 -7.46
N ASN A 135 -8.93 24.91 -6.44
CA ASN A 135 -9.10 25.55 -5.14
C ASN A 135 -8.59 24.72 -3.95
N ALA A 136 -7.96 23.57 -4.19
CA ALA A 136 -7.31 22.83 -3.11
C ALA A 136 -6.12 23.68 -2.58
N PRO A 137 -6.00 23.89 -1.25
CA PRO A 137 -4.83 24.56 -0.69
C PRO A 137 -3.52 23.79 -0.97
N TYR A 138 -3.64 22.52 -1.36
CA TYR A 138 -2.54 21.64 -1.74
C TYR A 138 -2.61 21.34 -3.24
N GLY A 139 -1.64 21.83 -4.00
CA GLY A 139 -1.52 21.50 -5.42
C GLY A 139 -0.99 20.08 -5.63
N VAL A 140 -1.66 19.29 -6.48
CA VAL A 140 -1.21 17.94 -6.85
C VAL A 140 -0.23 18.05 -8.01
N SER A 141 1.05 17.84 -7.77
CA SER A 141 2.01 17.62 -8.84
C SER A 141 2.21 16.14 -9.08
N VAL A 142 1.52 15.60 -10.09
CA VAL A 142 1.81 14.26 -10.62
C VAL A 142 3.03 14.39 -11.54
N ASP A 143 4.25 14.37 -10.98
CA ASP A 143 5.45 14.20 -11.81
C ASP A 143 5.59 12.71 -12.16
N ARG A 144 5.32 12.35 -13.42
CA ARG A 144 5.38 10.96 -13.90
C ARG A 144 6.80 10.43 -14.11
N ARG A 145 7.83 11.30 -14.01
CA ARG A 145 9.23 10.87 -13.91
C ARG A 145 9.59 10.49 -12.47
N ASN A 146 8.70 10.77 -11.52
CA ASN A 146 8.83 10.28 -10.18
C ASN A 146 8.56 8.77 -10.19
N ARG A 147 9.57 8.00 -9.80
CA ARG A 147 9.50 6.54 -9.66
C ARG A 147 8.33 6.10 -8.79
N ASN A 148 7.85 6.97 -7.90
CA ASN A 148 6.67 6.72 -7.07
C ASN A 148 5.40 6.36 -7.88
N TRP A 149 5.26 6.73 -9.16
CA TRP A 149 4.04 6.41 -9.95
C TRP A 149 4.21 5.23 -10.91
N SER A 150 5.43 4.97 -11.34
CA SER A 150 5.73 3.96 -12.34
C SER A 150 6.15 2.63 -11.72
N GLU A 151 6.62 2.61 -10.48
CA GLU A 151 7.06 1.37 -9.85
C GLU A 151 5.90 0.49 -9.41
N THR A 152 6.11 -0.81 -9.60
CA THR A 152 5.19 -1.85 -9.17
C THR A 152 5.95 -3.15 -8.97
N VAL A 153 5.29 -4.09 -8.30
CA VAL A 153 5.71 -5.48 -8.26
C VAL A 153 4.52 -6.35 -8.65
N ILE A 154 4.79 -7.39 -9.41
CA ILE A 154 3.82 -8.46 -9.65
C ILE A 154 4.05 -9.49 -8.54
N VAL A 155 3.03 -9.72 -7.72
CA VAL A 155 3.07 -10.76 -6.70
C VAL A 155 2.71 -12.09 -7.35
N LEU A 156 3.64 -13.03 -7.27
CA LEU A 156 3.47 -14.42 -7.70
C LEU A 156 3.29 -15.26 -6.44
N ALA A 157 2.18 -15.99 -6.38
CA ALA A 157 1.88 -16.89 -5.27
C ALA A 157 1.96 -18.34 -5.75
N ASP A 158 2.87 -19.11 -5.16
CA ASP A 158 3.00 -20.54 -5.41
C ASP A 158 2.29 -21.30 -4.30
N ILE A 159 1.29 -22.11 -4.68
CA ILE A 159 0.48 -22.92 -3.75
C ILE A 159 0.91 -24.38 -3.91
N ALA A 160 1.51 -24.94 -2.87
CA ALA A 160 1.93 -26.33 -2.82
C ALA A 160 0.75 -27.28 -2.57
N ALA A 161 0.94 -28.57 -2.86
CA ALA A 161 -0.10 -29.60 -2.72
C ALA A 161 -0.55 -29.83 -1.26
N ASP A 162 0.29 -29.48 -0.29
CA ASP A 162 -0.02 -29.51 1.15
C ASP A 162 -0.71 -28.23 1.64
N GLY A 163 -0.99 -27.28 0.74
CA GLY A 163 -1.62 -26.01 1.05
C GLY A 163 -0.65 -24.91 1.48
N ALA A 164 0.67 -25.18 1.59
CA ALA A 164 1.64 -24.14 1.87
C ALA A 164 1.69 -23.12 0.73
N VAL A 165 1.74 -21.82 1.07
CA VAL A 165 1.80 -20.74 0.09
C VAL A 165 3.11 -19.97 0.27
N SER A 166 3.79 -19.71 -0.84
CA SER A 166 4.99 -18.86 -0.86
C SER A 166 4.82 -17.73 -1.87
N PHE A 167 5.51 -16.61 -1.63
CA PHE A 167 5.37 -15.41 -2.44
C PHE A 167 6.70 -14.96 -3.01
N SER A 168 6.72 -14.74 -4.32
CA SER A 168 7.79 -14.05 -5.01
C SER A 168 7.28 -12.77 -5.69
N LEU A 169 8.17 -11.81 -5.88
CA LEU A 169 7.89 -10.47 -6.34
C LEU A 169 8.71 -10.23 -7.61
N GLN A 170 8.02 -10.12 -8.75
CA GLN A 170 8.63 -9.72 -10.01
C GLN A 170 8.60 -8.19 -10.10
N PRO A 171 9.76 -7.50 -10.01
CA PRO A 171 9.80 -6.05 -10.08
C PRO A 171 9.45 -5.59 -11.50
N ALA A 172 8.73 -4.48 -11.60
CA ALA A 172 8.39 -3.87 -12.87
C ALA A 172 8.31 -2.34 -12.75
N LEU A 173 8.42 -1.67 -13.90
CA LEU A 173 8.07 -0.26 -14.03
C LEU A 173 7.05 -0.06 -15.14
N LEU A 174 6.29 1.02 -15.09
CA LEU A 174 5.53 1.51 -16.22
C LEU A 174 6.43 2.32 -17.17
N ASP A 175 6.34 2.02 -18.46
CA ASP A 175 6.95 2.85 -19.51
C ASP A 175 6.22 4.21 -19.68
N ALA A 176 6.72 5.04 -20.60
CA ALA A 176 6.18 6.38 -20.84
C ALA A 176 4.72 6.42 -21.31
N VAL A 177 4.15 5.29 -21.76
CA VAL A 177 2.75 5.19 -22.18
C VAL A 177 1.89 4.39 -21.19
N GLY A 178 2.49 3.89 -20.11
CA GLY A 178 1.80 3.23 -19.01
C GLY A 178 1.72 1.70 -19.12
N ASN A 179 2.53 1.07 -19.98
CA ASN A 179 2.62 -0.39 -20.03
C ASN A 179 3.68 -0.91 -19.03
N PRO A 180 3.45 -2.07 -18.41
CA PRO A 180 4.42 -2.69 -17.53
C PRO A 180 5.62 -3.23 -18.32
N GLN A 181 6.81 -2.95 -17.80
CA GLN A 181 8.11 -3.44 -18.24
C GLN A 181 8.74 -4.18 -17.06
N LEU A 182 9.00 -5.48 -17.24
CA LEU A 182 9.67 -6.26 -16.22
C LEU A 182 11.09 -5.74 -16.03
N LEU A 183 11.47 -5.52 -14.78
CA LEU A 183 12.83 -5.15 -14.43
C LEU A 183 13.69 -6.40 -14.27
N ALA A 184 14.98 -6.25 -14.54
CA ALA A 184 15.99 -7.28 -14.32
C ALA A 184 17.31 -6.64 -13.81
N GLY A 185 18.26 -7.48 -13.41
CA GLY A 185 19.61 -7.05 -13.02
C GLY A 185 19.61 -6.08 -11.84
N ASP A 186 20.42 -5.03 -11.95
CA ASP A 186 20.64 -4.07 -10.85
C ASP A 186 19.41 -3.22 -10.54
N GLU A 187 18.58 -2.91 -11.54
CA GLU A 187 17.36 -2.13 -11.33
C GLU A 187 16.30 -2.91 -10.54
N ALA A 188 16.12 -4.20 -10.85
CA ALA A 188 15.24 -5.10 -10.09
C ALA A 188 15.74 -5.26 -8.66
N ARG A 189 17.05 -5.50 -8.47
CA ARG A 189 17.67 -5.59 -7.15
C ARG A 189 17.46 -4.31 -6.34
N ALA A 190 17.66 -3.15 -6.95
CA ALA A 190 17.50 -1.87 -6.28
C ALA A 190 16.06 -1.60 -5.85
N LEU A 191 15.07 -1.97 -6.68
CA LEU A 191 13.66 -1.85 -6.31
C LEU A 191 13.32 -2.76 -5.12
N ILE A 192 13.68 -4.04 -5.17
CA ILE A 192 13.42 -4.98 -4.08
C ILE A 192 14.11 -4.56 -2.80
N LYS A 193 15.37 -4.09 -2.86
CA LYS A 193 16.09 -3.59 -1.69
C LYS A 193 15.37 -2.42 -1.03
N ARG A 194 14.84 -1.47 -1.80
CA ARG A 194 14.06 -0.36 -1.23
C ARG A 194 12.72 -0.82 -0.66
N LEU A 195 12.06 -1.78 -1.32
CA LEU A 195 10.81 -2.34 -0.83
C LEU A 195 11.03 -3.04 0.51
N ASP A 196 12.13 -3.77 0.66
CA ASP A 196 12.57 -4.36 1.94
C ASP A 196 12.84 -3.27 3.00
N GLU A 197 13.65 -2.26 2.65
CA GLU A 197 13.99 -1.16 3.58
C GLU A 197 12.80 -0.34 4.05
N MET A 198 11.78 -0.17 3.22
CA MET A 198 10.56 0.56 3.61
C MET A 198 9.54 -0.33 4.34
N SER A 199 9.78 -1.64 4.43
CA SER A 199 8.84 -2.62 4.98
C SER A 199 9.39 -3.21 6.30
N PRO A 200 9.38 -2.46 7.41
CA PRO A 200 10.06 -2.86 8.65
C PRO A 200 9.50 -4.14 9.29
N ASN A 201 8.28 -4.54 8.91
CA ASN A 201 7.61 -5.74 9.41
C ASN A 201 7.58 -6.87 8.36
N ALA A 202 8.49 -6.85 7.39
CA ALA A 202 8.67 -7.90 6.42
C ALA A 202 10.17 -8.08 6.10
N SER A 203 10.52 -9.23 5.54
CA SER A 203 11.87 -9.48 5.00
C SER A 203 11.75 -10.00 3.58
N ILE A 204 12.37 -9.29 2.63
CA ILE A 204 12.29 -9.57 1.19
C ILE A 204 13.70 -9.77 0.64
N VAL A 205 14.00 -11.01 0.25
CA VAL A 205 15.33 -11.39 -0.23
C VAL A 205 15.36 -11.41 -1.76
N TYR A 206 16.27 -10.65 -2.37
CA TYR A 206 16.45 -10.69 -3.83
C TYR A 206 17.35 -11.86 -4.26
N ARG A 207 16.83 -12.73 -5.13
CA ARG A 207 17.56 -13.86 -5.74
C ARG A 207 16.99 -14.17 -7.13
N ASP A 208 17.84 -14.60 -8.07
CA ASP A 208 17.42 -15.08 -9.39
C ASP A 208 16.48 -14.14 -10.19
N GLY A 209 16.58 -12.83 -9.97
CA GLY A 209 15.75 -11.82 -10.64
C GLY A 209 14.46 -11.42 -9.92
N LEU A 210 14.13 -12.10 -8.81
CA LEU A 210 12.90 -11.90 -8.04
C LEU A 210 13.20 -11.50 -6.59
N GLY A 211 12.25 -10.82 -5.96
CA GLY A 211 12.18 -10.75 -4.50
C GLY A 211 11.44 -11.97 -3.95
N TYR A 212 11.87 -12.50 -2.81
CA TYR A 212 11.20 -13.60 -2.11
C TYR A 212 10.82 -13.13 -0.72
N LEU A 213 9.51 -13.11 -0.45
CA LEU A 213 8.98 -12.72 0.85
C LEU A 213 9.16 -13.87 1.83
N GLN A 214 9.80 -13.58 2.97
CA GLN A 214 9.91 -14.54 4.06
C GLN A 214 8.64 -14.50 4.91
N LEU A 215 7.99 -15.65 5.08
CA LEU A 215 6.86 -15.81 6.00
C LEU A 215 7.41 -16.52 7.24
N ASP A 216 7.42 -15.82 8.38
CA ASP A 216 7.87 -16.36 9.67
C ASP A 216 6.77 -17.14 10.40
#